data_AF-A0AAX0RQB5-F1
#
_entry.id   AF-A0AAX0RQB5-F1
#
_cell.length_a   1.000
_cell.length_b   1.000
_cell.length_c   1.000
_cell.angle_alpha   90.00
_cell.angle_beta   90.00
_cell.angle_gamma   90.00
#
_symmetry.space_group_name_H-M   'P 1'
#
loop_
_entity.id
_entity.type
_entity.pdbx_description
1 polymer ?
#
loop_
_entity_poly.entity_id
_entity_poly.type
_entity_poly.pdbx_seq_one_letter_code
_entity_poly.pdbx_strand_id
1 'polypeptide(L)' 'MEVIKMFKSIIIFIVSLFIQYLVIENAVKNGINLSKIGQLLESKYGFEETKKSSFLDDDLDKE' A
#
# COMPACT_ATOMS: atom_id res chain seq x y z
N MET A 1 -31.19 16.06 -11.64
CA MET A 1 -30.87 15.89 -10.20
C MET A 1 -30.15 14.58 -9.92
N GLU A 2 -30.55 13.46 -10.53
CA GLU A 2 -29.96 12.13 -10.29
C GLU A 2 -28.51 12.00 -10.77
N VAL A 3 -28.18 12.56 -11.93
CA VAL A 3 -26.80 12.57 -12.46
C VAL A 3 -25.83 13.26 -11.49
N ILE A 4 -26.23 14.39 -10.90
CA ILE A 4 -25.41 15.11 -9.90
C ILE A 4 -25.21 14.25 -8.64
N LYS A 5 -26.23 13.50 -8.22
CA LYS A 5 -26.11 12.56 -7.09
C LYS A 5 -25.13 11.43 -7.42
N MET A 6 -25.20 10.87 -8.62
CA MET A 6 -24.28 9.83 -9.10
C MET A 6 -22.82 10.31 -9.07
N PHE A 7 -22.54 11.51 -9.60
CA PHE A 7 -21.20 12.08 -9.56
C PHE A 7 -20.69 12.32 -8.13
N LYS A 8 -21.54 12.79 -7.22
CA LYS A 8 -21.18 12.93 -5.79
C LYS A 8 -20.79 11.58 -5.17
N SER A 9 -21.56 10.52 -5.45
CA SER A 9 -21.26 9.18 -4.95
C SER A 9 -19.92 8.64 -5.49
N ILE A 10 -19.63 8.86 -6.78
CA ILE A 10 -18.36 8.46 -7.39
C ILE A 10 -17.18 9.18 -6.73
N ILE A 11 -17.29 10.49 -6.50
CA ILE A 11 -16.23 11.27 -5.84
C ILE A 11 -15.98 10.76 -4.42
N ILE A 12 -17.05 10.54 -3.63
CA ILE A 12 -16.92 10.01 -2.26
C ILE A 12 -16.25 8.63 -2.27
N PHE A 13 -16.60 7.78 -3.24
CA PHE A 13 -16.01 6.46 -3.39
C PHE A 13 -14.50 6.53 -3.67
N ILE A 14 -14.09 7.36 -4.62
CA ILE A 14 -12.66 7.56 -4.96
C ILE A 14 -11.88 8.10 -3.76
N VAL A 15 -12.43 9.11 -3.06
CA VAL A 15 -11.79 9.67 -1.86
C VAL A 15 -11.66 8.61 -0.77
N SER A 16 -12.67 7.76 -0.59
CA SER A 16 -12.63 6.69 0.40
C SER A 16 -11.55 5.64 0.09
N LEU A 17 -11.42 5.24 -1.19
CA LEU A 17 -10.35 4.35 -1.64
C LEU A 17 -8.97 4.98 -1.44
N PHE A 18 -8.83 6.28 -1.71
CA PHE A 18 -7.58 7.00 -1.48
C PHE A 18 -7.20 7.04 0.00
N ILE A 19 -8.15 7.32 0.90
CA ILE A 19 -7.91 7.29 2.35
C ILE A 19 -7.52 5.86 2.79
N GLN A 20 -8.21 4.83 2.28
CA GLN A 20 -7.87 3.44 2.58
C GLN A 20 -6.43 3.09 2.15
N TYR A 21 -6.02 3.53 0.97
CA TYR A 21 -4.63 3.37 0.50
C TYR A 21 -3.64 4.01 1.48
N LEU A 22 -3.90 5.25 1.92
CA LEU A 22 -3.02 5.94 2.87
C LEU A 22 -2.93 5.22 4.22
N VAL A 23 -4.04 4.64 4.70
CA VAL A 23 -4.04 3.86 5.94
C VAL A 23 -3.15 2.63 5.80
N ILE A 24 -3.30 1.86 4.72
CA ILE A 24 -2.50 0.64 4.50
C ILE A 24 -1.03 1.01 4.30
N GLU A 25 -0.72 2.02 3.50
CA GLU A 25 0.66 2.48 3.28
C GLU A 25 1.33 2.92 4.58
N ASN A 26 0.66 3.74 5.38
CA ASN A 26 1.24 4.24 6.63
C ASN A 26 1.31 3.17 7.71
N ALA A 27 0.31 2.31 7.85
CA ALA A 27 0.30 1.26 8.88
C ALA A 27 1.25 0.12 8.54
N VAL A 28 1.28 -0.30 7.27
CA VAL A 28 2.04 -1.48 6.84
C VAL A 28 3.44 -1.08 6.38
N LYS A 29 3.55 -0.25 5.33
CA LYS A 29 4.87 0.07 4.77
C LYS A 29 5.67 0.93 5.72
N ASN A 30 5.13 2.10 6.11
CA ASN A 30 5.87 3.01 7.00
C ASN A 30 5.91 2.49 8.43
N GLY A 31 4.81 1.90 8.92
CA GLY A 31 4.73 1.36 10.27
C GLY A 31 5.70 0.22 10.51
N ILE A 32 5.77 -0.79 9.63
CA ILE A 32 6.70 -1.91 9.79
C ILE A 32 8.13 -1.46 9.55
N ASN A 33 8.41 -0.73 8.46
CA ASN A 33 9.77 -0.33 8.09
C ASN A 33 10.43 0.59 9.14
N LEU A 34 9.64 1.43 9.82
CA LEU A 34 10.14 2.32 10.89
C LEU A 34 10.02 1.70 12.29
N SER A 35 9.40 0.53 12.42
CA SER A 35 9.27 -0.13 13.73
C SER A 35 10.60 -0.71 14.21
N LYS A 36 10.73 -0.87 15.53
CA LYS A 36 11.86 -1.59 16.15
C LYS A 36 11.99 -3.02 15.63
N ILE A 37 10.88 -3.67 15.25
CA ILE A 37 10.89 -5.02 14.68
C ILE A 37 11.42 -4.99 13.25
N GLY A 38 11.00 -4.01 12.43
CA GLY A 38 11.51 -3.81 11.07
C GLY A 38 13.01 -3.55 11.05
N GLN A 39 13.49 -2.63 11.88
CA GLN A 39 14.93 -2.33 12.03
C GLN A 39 15.73 -3.53 12.59
N LEU A 40 15.11 -4.33 13.47
CA LEU A 40 15.73 -5.54 14.01
C LEU A 40 15.79 -6.67 12.96
N LEU A 41 14.78 -6.77 12.09
CA LEU A 41 14.81 -7.69 10.94
C LEU A 41 15.88 -7.25 9.93
N GLU A 42 15.89 -5.96 9.59
CA GLU A 42 16.87 -5.33 8.71
C GLU A 42 18.30 -5.59 9.17
N SER A 43 18.60 -5.33 10.45
CA SER A 43 19.93 -5.54 11.01
C SER A 43 20.34 -7.01 11.14
N LYS A 44 19.38 -7.95 11.27
CA LYS A 44 19.68 -9.38 11.39
C LYS A 44 19.86 -10.08 10.06
N TYR A 45 19.09 -9.69 9.04
CA TYR A 45 19.02 -10.41 7.77
C TYR A 45 19.65 -9.65 6.61
N GLY A 46 19.92 -8.35 6.78
CA GLY A 46 20.38 -7.45 5.72
C GLY A 46 19.28 -7.22 4.68
N PHE A 47 19.05 -5.97 4.29
CA PHE A 47 18.39 -5.72 3.02
C PHE A 47 19.43 -5.99 1.93
N GLU A 48 19.36 -7.14 1.27
CA GLU A 48 19.58 -7.03 -0.16
C GLU A 48 18.50 -6.07 -0.67
N GLU A 49 18.90 -4.97 -1.29
CA GLU A 49 18.01 -4.20 -2.17
C GLU A 49 17.62 -5.10 -3.36
N THR A 50 17.01 -6.25 -3.10
CA THR A 50 16.38 -7.07 -4.13
C THR A 50 15.21 -6.23 -4.58
N LYS A 51 15.46 -5.46 -5.66
CA LYS A 51 14.52 -4.68 -6.46
C LYS A 51 13.12 -4.71 -5.88
N LYS A 52 12.72 -3.61 -5.24
CA LYS A 52 11.35 -3.26 -4.82
C LYS A 52 10.31 -4.03 -5.66
N SER A 53 9.99 -5.27 -5.26
CA SER A 53 9.02 -6.07 -6.01
C SER A 53 7.71 -5.40 -5.69
N SER A 54 7.11 -4.82 -6.73
CA SER A 54 5.73 -4.40 -6.65
C SER A 54 4.92 -5.59 -6.17
N PHE A 55 3.91 -5.38 -5.34
CA PHE A 55 2.95 -6.44 -5.01
C PHE A 55 2.33 -7.08 -6.27
N LEU A 56 2.40 -6.38 -7.41
CA LEU A 56 1.97 -6.85 -8.73
C LEU A 56 3.04 -7.68 -9.48
N ASP A 57 4.30 -7.68 -9.04
CA ASP A 57 5.38 -8.43 -9.67
C ASP A 57 5.35 -9.92 -9.25
N ASP A 58 4.66 -10.26 -8.16
CA ASP A 58 4.60 -11.64 -7.60
C ASP A 58 3.54 -12.53 -8.28
N ASP A 59 2.71 -11.96 -9.17
CA ASP A 59 1.56 -12.68 -9.79
C ASP A 59 1.76 -12.99 -11.29
N LEU A 60 2.84 -12.50 -11.92
CA LEU A 60 3.05 -12.64 -13.37
C LEU A 60 4.09 -13.69 -13.79
N ASP A 61 4.87 -14.24 -12.86
CA ASP A 61 5.95 -15.19 -13.18
C ASP A 61 5.55 -16.64 -12.87
N LYS A 62 4.39 -17.07 -13.39
CA LYS A 62 4.07 -18.50 -13.52
C LYS A 62 4.22 -18.94 -14.98
N GLU A 63 5.46 -19.21 -15.37
CA GLU A 63 5.85 -20.27 -16.33
C GLU A 63 7.35 -20.58 -16.22
#